data_AF-A0A401U3F4-F1
#
_entry.id   AF-A0A401U3F4-F1
#
_cell.length_a   1.000
_cell.length_b   1.000
_cell.length_c   1.000
_cell.angle_alpha   90.00
_cell.angle_beta   90.00
_cell.angle_gamma   90.00
#
_symmetry.space_group_name_H-M   'P 1'
#
loop_
_entity.id
_entity.type
_entity.pdbx_description
1 polymer ?
#
loop_
_entity_poly.entity_id
_entity_poly.type
_entity_poly.pdbx_seq_one_letter_code
_entity_poly.pdbx_strand_id
1 'polypeptide(L)'
;GSNEFTGEIVTLNLQSKGVRIVPDLRASGENAPSHRVMVGRAEIGAAWSKRSTEGRDYLGLKLDDPSFTAPIYANLFDDEEGETYSLIWSRPNGRRGD
;
A
#
# COMPACT_ATOMS: atom_id res chain seq x y z
N GLY A 1 18.73 -2.43 -5.57
CA GLY A 1 18.96 -3.13 -4.29
C GLY A 1 18.08 -2.64 -3.14
N SER A 2 17.32 -1.56 -3.30
CA SER A 2 16.32 -1.12 -2.32
C SER A 2 14.93 -1.37 -2.89
N ASN A 3 14.19 -2.31 -2.31
CA ASN A 3 12.79 -2.61 -2.63
C ASN A 3 11.86 -1.52 -2.03
N GLU A 4 12.27 -0.26 -2.14
CA GLU A 4 11.62 0.91 -1.56
C GLU A 4 10.92 1.69 -2.67
N PHE A 5 9.68 2.10 -2.40
CA PHE A 5 8.87 2.91 -3.31
C PHE A 5 8.68 4.29 -2.70
N THR A 6 8.78 5.34 -3.52
CA THR A 6 8.51 6.72 -3.09
C THR A 6 7.54 7.39 -4.05
N GLY A 7 6.59 8.14 -3.52
CA GLY A 7 5.62 8.88 -4.32
C GLY A 7 4.76 9.83 -3.50
N GLU A 8 3.58 10.12 -4.03
CA GLU A 8 2.58 10.97 -3.38
C GLU A 8 1.20 10.31 -3.40
N ILE A 9 0.40 10.60 -2.37
CA ILE A 9 -1.02 10.25 -2.33
C ILE A 9 -1.82 11.54 -2.35
N VAL A 10 -2.64 11.69 -3.39
CA VAL A 10 -3.45 12.89 -3.63
C VAL A 10 -4.91 12.48 -3.76
N THR A 11 -5.76 13.05 -2.90
CA THR A 11 -7.21 12.96 -2.92
C THR A 11 -7.80 14.36 -2.64
N LEU A 12 -9.12 14.50 -2.69
CA LEU A 12 -9.78 15.78 -2.40
C LEU A 12 -9.42 16.35 -1.01
N ASN A 13 -9.23 15.49 0.00
CA ASN A 13 -8.99 15.90 1.39
C ASN A 13 -7.60 15.52 1.94
N LEU A 14 -6.81 14.73 1.20
CA LEU A 14 -5.48 14.26 1.60
C LEU A 14 -4.49 14.56 0.49
N GLN A 15 -3.47 15.36 0.78
CA GLN A 15 -2.36 15.64 -0.14
C GLN A 15 -1.05 15.38 0.60
N SER A 16 -0.56 14.15 0.51
CA SER A 16 0.67 13.71 1.18
C SER A 16 1.77 13.46 0.17
N LYS A 17 2.81 14.29 0.21
CA LYS A 17 4.04 14.10 -0.56
C LYS A 17 5.06 13.28 0.24
N GLY A 18 5.96 12.60 -0.45
CA GLY A 18 7.04 11.84 0.20
C GLY A 18 6.51 10.63 0.97
N VAL A 19 5.45 9.99 0.44
CA VAL A 19 5.00 8.69 0.91
C VAL A 19 6.07 7.68 0.54
N ARG A 20 6.52 6.89 1.51
CA ARG A 20 7.55 5.87 1.32
C ARG A 20 7.03 4.50 1.73
N ILE A 21 7.19 3.51 0.88
CA ILE A 21 6.91 2.10 1.19
C ILE A 21 8.27 1.43 1.36
N VAL A 22 8.65 1.15 2.60
CA VAL A 22 9.98 0.65 2.97
C VAL A 22 9.91 -0.81 3.42
N PRO A 23 10.90 -1.66 3.07
CA PRO A 23 10.94 -3.04 3.57
C PRO A 23 10.92 -3.11 5.09
N ASP A 24 10.11 -4.01 5.65
CA ASP A 24 10.11 -4.31 7.08
C ASP A 24 11.12 -5.41 7.39
N LEU A 25 12.31 -5.03 7.85
CA LEU A 25 13.38 -5.97 8.20
C LEU A 25 13.08 -6.78 9.47
N ARG A 26 12.00 -6.45 10.20
CA ARG A 26 11.54 -7.20 11.38
C ARG A 26 10.42 -8.18 11.06
N ALA A 27 10.01 -8.28 9.79
CA ALA A 27 8.95 -9.18 9.38
C ALA A 27 9.28 -10.63 9.77
N SER A 28 8.53 -11.18 10.73
CA SER A 28 8.66 -12.57 11.18
C SER A 28 7.31 -13.27 11.10
N GLY A 29 7.23 -14.34 10.30
CA GLY A 29 6.03 -15.14 10.11
C GLY A 29 5.26 -14.81 8.81
N GLU A 30 4.43 -15.74 8.36
CA GLU A 30 3.76 -15.68 7.04
C GLU A 30 2.77 -14.52 6.88
N ASN A 31 2.20 -14.04 7.99
CA ASN A 31 1.24 -12.94 8.00
C ASN A 31 1.87 -11.57 8.32
N ALA A 32 3.17 -11.53 8.60
CA ALA A 32 3.85 -10.28 8.88
C ALA A 32 3.88 -9.39 7.62
N PRO A 33 3.74 -8.07 7.77
CA PRO A 33 3.89 -7.16 6.64
C PRO A 33 5.30 -7.26 6.07
N SER A 34 5.43 -7.24 4.74
CA SER A 34 6.75 -7.17 4.10
C SER A 34 7.27 -5.74 4.02
N HIS A 35 6.39 -4.73 4.10
CA HIS A 35 6.76 -3.33 4.05
C HIS A 35 5.92 -2.48 5.02
N ARG A 36 6.49 -1.34 5.44
CA ARG A 36 5.81 -0.27 6.19
C ARG A 36 5.58 0.91 5.28
N VAL A 37 4.45 1.60 5.44
CA VAL A 37 4.11 2.81 4.70
C VAL A 37 4.30 4.02 5.61
N MET A 38 5.16 4.94 5.19
CA MET A 38 5.63 6.06 6.01
C MET A 38 5.37 7.40 5.32
N VAL A 39 5.06 8.45 6.09
CA VAL A 39 5.10 9.85 5.65
C VAL A 39 5.91 10.64 6.68
N GLY A 40 7.05 11.19 6.27
CA GLY A 40 8.03 11.74 7.20
C GLY A 40 8.45 10.69 8.24
N ARG A 41 8.13 10.96 9.52
CA ARG A 41 8.35 10.04 10.66
C ARG A 41 7.13 9.21 11.07
N ALA A 42 5.96 9.52 10.52
CA ALA A 42 4.72 8.84 10.85
C ALA A 42 4.58 7.57 10.00
N GLU A 43 4.14 6.50 10.64
CA GLU A 43 3.68 5.31 9.93
C GLU A 43 2.18 5.41 9.70
N ILE A 44 1.76 5.23 8.44
CA ILE A 44 0.37 5.39 8.00
C ILE A 44 -0.23 4.08 7.48
N GLY A 45 0.51 2.97 7.53
CA GLY A 45 0.05 1.69 7.02
C GLY A 45 1.15 0.66 6.83
N ALA A 46 0.77 -0.44 6.19
CA ALA A 46 1.65 -1.55 5.88
C ALA A 46 1.32 -2.17 4.51
N ALA A 47 2.26 -2.92 3.96
CA ALA A 47 2.06 -3.67 2.72
C ALA A 47 2.58 -5.11 2.82
N TRP A 48 2.01 -5.97 1.99
CA TRP A 48 2.33 -7.39 1.88
C TRP A 48 2.63 -7.72 0.43
N SER A 49 3.75 -8.43 0.22
CA SER A 49 4.11 -8.98 -1.08
C SER A 49 3.15 -10.10 -1.42
N LYS A 50 2.51 -10.01 -2.58
CA LYS A 50 1.50 -10.95 -3.05
C LYS A 50 1.74 -11.31 -4.50
N ARG A 51 1.13 -12.41 -4.92
CA ARG A 51 1.12 -12.86 -6.32
C ARG A 51 -0.31 -13.09 -6.76
N SER A 52 -0.68 -12.60 -7.94
CA SER A 52 -2.02 -12.76 -8.51
C SER A 52 -2.21 -14.19 -9.02
N THR A 53 -3.46 -14.57 -9.31
CA THR A 53 -3.78 -15.85 -9.95
C THR A 53 -3.16 -15.98 -11.34
N GLU A 54 -2.93 -14.86 -12.02
CA GLU A 54 -2.27 -14.77 -13.33
C GLU A 54 -0.74 -14.74 -13.20
N GLY A 55 -0.20 -14.88 -11.98
CA GLY A 55 1.23 -14.99 -11.73
C GLY A 55 1.97 -13.66 -11.63
N ARG A 56 1.28 -12.53 -11.58
CA ARG A 56 1.85 -11.18 -11.45
C ARG A 56 2.13 -10.82 -9.99
N ASP A 57 3.33 -10.34 -9.68
CA ASP A 57 3.68 -9.87 -8.35
C ASP A 57 3.13 -8.46 -8.10
N TYR A 58 2.69 -8.20 -6.87
CA TYR A 58 2.14 -6.90 -6.46
C TYR A 58 2.28 -6.70 -4.95
N LEU A 59 2.09 -5.48 -4.48
CA LEU A 59 1.92 -5.21 -3.06
C LEU A 59 0.44 -5.00 -2.73
N GLY A 60 -0.10 -5.75 -1.79
CA GLY A 60 -1.37 -5.41 -1.15
C GLY A 60 -1.11 -4.46 0.00
N LEU A 61 -1.76 -3.29 0.04
CA LEU A 61 -1.60 -2.26 1.05
C LEU A 61 -2.83 -2.17 1.95
N LYS A 62 -2.58 -1.85 3.23
CA LYS A 62 -3.57 -1.31 4.18
C LYS A 62 -3.04 0.04 4.68
N LEU A 63 -3.73 1.11 4.34
CA LEU A 63 -3.48 2.46 4.86
C LEU A 63 -4.50 2.75 5.97
N ASP A 64 -4.02 3.05 7.16
CA ASP A 64 -4.85 3.06 8.39
C ASP A 64 -4.31 4.08 9.39
N ASP A 65 -4.23 5.34 8.94
CA ASP A 65 -3.86 6.48 9.78
C ASP A 65 -5.09 7.00 10.56
N PRO A 66 -4.94 7.52 11.79
CA PRO A 66 -6.06 8.06 12.57
C PRO A 66 -6.87 9.18 11.90
N SER A 67 -6.34 9.85 10.86
CA SER A 67 -7.08 10.83 10.07
C SER A 67 -8.07 10.20 9.08
N PHE A 68 -8.02 8.88 8.86
CA PHE A 68 -8.95 8.17 7.99
C PHE A 68 -10.16 7.71 8.80
N THR A 69 -11.36 7.84 8.21
CA THR A 69 -12.60 7.35 8.85
C THR A 69 -12.67 5.83 8.91
N ALA A 70 -11.90 5.13 8.06
CA ALA A 70 -11.76 3.69 8.00
C ALA A 70 -10.48 3.34 7.22
N PRO A 71 -9.93 2.11 7.38
CA PRO A 71 -8.79 1.68 6.58
C PRO A 71 -9.06 1.71 5.08
N ILE A 72 -8.07 2.13 4.29
CA ILE A 72 -8.08 2.05 2.83
C ILE A 72 -7.23 0.85 2.41
N TYR A 73 -7.84 -0.05 1.64
CA TYR A 73 -7.15 -1.18 1.02
C TYR A 73 -6.86 -0.86 -0.44
N ALA A 74 -5.63 -1.08 -0.85
CA ALA A 74 -5.18 -0.79 -2.22
C ALA A 74 -4.19 -1.87 -2.68
N ASN A 75 -3.96 -1.95 -3.98
CA ASN A 75 -2.94 -2.80 -4.58
C ASN A 75 -2.00 -1.94 -5.43
N LEU A 76 -0.70 -2.10 -5.21
CA LEU A 76 0.35 -1.46 -6.00
C LEU A 76 0.88 -2.45 -7.03
N PHE A 77 0.74 -2.11 -8.30
CA PHE A 77 1.30 -2.86 -9.42
C PHE A 77 2.41 -2.05 -10.09
N ASP A 78 3.41 -2.73 -10.63
CA ASP A 78 4.30 -2.14 -11.62
C ASP A 78 3.49 -1.66 -12.82
N ASP A 79 3.95 -0.63 -13.51
CA ASP A 79 3.42 -0.34 -14.85
C ASP A 79 4.10 -1.26 -15.88
N GLU A 80 3.46 -1.52 -17.02
CA GLU A 80 3.99 -2.42 -18.07
C GLU A 80 5.34 -1.94 -18.64
N GLU A 81 5.60 -0.63 -18.56
CA GLU A 81 6.87 -0.01 -18.97
C GLU A 81 7.92 0.01 -17.83
N GLY A 82 7.55 -0.38 -16.61
CA GLY A 82 8.47 -0.53 -15.46
C GLY A 82 9.00 0.76 -14.85
N GLU A 83 8.59 1.93 -15.35
CA GLU A 83 9.06 3.24 -14.88
C GLU A 83 8.22 3.81 -13.73
N THR A 84 6.97 3.38 -13.61
CA THR A 84 5.98 3.90 -12.67
C THR A 84 5.25 2.74 -11.97
N TYR A 85 4.48 3.09 -10.94
CA TYR A 85 3.62 2.15 -10.24
C TYR A 85 2.21 2.69 -10.15
N SER A 86 1.23 1.81 -10.33
CA SER A 86 -0.19 2.15 -10.19
C SER A 86 -0.73 1.66 -8.85
N LEU A 87 -1.22 2.58 -8.03
CA LEU A 87 -1.91 2.28 -6.78
C LEU A 87 -3.43 2.27 -6.99
N ILE A 88 -4.02 1.09 -6.98
CA ILE A 88 -5.45 0.89 -7.29
C ILE A 88 -6.20 0.60 -5.99
N TRP A 89 -7.23 1.39 -5.70
CA TRP A 89 -8.15 1.17 -4.60
C TRP A 89 -9.59 1.17 -5.10
N SER A 90 -10.48 0.50 -4.38
CA SER A 90 -11.92 0.53 -4.65
C SER A 90 -12.71 0.68 -3.36
N ARG A 91 -13.87 1.31 -3.44
CA ARG A 91 -14.78 1.41 -2.29
C ARG A 91 -15.44 0.05 -2.06
N PRO A 92 -15.49 -0.47 -0.82
CA PRO A 92 -16.29 -1.64 -0.51
C PRO A 92 -17.75 -1.40 -0.92
N ASN A 93 -18.29 -2.27 -1.78
CA ASN A 93 -19.69 -2.20 -2.13
C ASN A 93 -20.48 -2.69 -0.90
N GLY A 94 -21.35 -1.85 -0.34
CA GLY A 94 -22.01 -2.06 0.98
C GLY A 94 -22.97 -3.24 1.10
N ARG A 95 -22.83 -4.30 0.28
CA ARG A 95 -23.68 -5.51 0.27
C ARG A 95 -22.98 -6.77 0.77
N ARG A 96 -21.99 -6.65 1.67
CA ARG A 96 -21.56 -7.78 2.49
C ARG A 96 -21.81 -7.44 3.95
N GLY A 97 -23.03 -7.76 4.38
CA GLY A 97 -23.55 -7.50 5.71
C GLY A 97 -25.01 -7.94 5.81
N ASP A 98 -25.30 -9.18 5.39
CA ASP A 98 -26.28 -10.06 6.03
C ASP A 98 -25.70 -11.48 5.97
#